data_AF-A0A6V7J227-F1
#
_entry.id   AF-A0A6V7J227-F1
#
_cell.length_a   1.000
_cell.length_b   1.000
_cell.length_c   1.000
_cell.angle_alpha   90.00
_cell.angle_beta   90.00
_cell.angle_gamma   90.00
#
_symmetry.space_group_name_H-M   'P 1'
#
loop_
_entity.id
_entity.type
_entity.pdbx_description
1 polymer ?
#
loop_
_entity_poly.entity_id
_entity_poly.type
_entity_poly.pdbx_seq_one_letter_code
_entity_poly.pdbx_strand_id
1 'polypeptide(L)' 'SSEAVQIEKLNSLINRVGGWPLLMDHQKWIAQGLTWQDVHAKLFKTLYTPALFECSVLADSKDATRNKLT' A
#
# COMPACT_ATOMS: atom_id res chain seq x y z
N SER A 1 -25.06 4.77 -12.08
CA SER A 1 -24.58 6.16 -12.11
C SER A 1 -23.06 6.17 -12.24
N SER A 2 -22.45 7.31 -12.58
CA SER A 2 -20.98 7.49 -12.59
C SER A 2 -20.33 7.12 -11.24
N GLU A 3 -21.06 7.34 -10.14
CA GLU A 3 -20.61 7.08 -8.77
C GLU A 3 -20.40 5.59 -8.48
N ALA A 4 -21.29 4.70 -8.93
CA ALA A 4 -21.13 3.26 -8.73
C ALA A 4 -19.83 2.74 -9.37
N VAL A 5 -19.49 3.25 -10.56
CA VAL A 5 -18.24 2.89 -11.27
C VAL A 5 -17.01 3.42 -10.52
N GLN A 6 -17.10 4.61 -9.92
CA GLN A 6 -16.01 5.18 -9.12
C GLN A 6 -15.78 4.40 -7.83
N ILE A 7 -16.86 4.01 -7.14
CA ILE A 7 -16.80 3.18 -5.93
C ILE A 7 -16.19 1.81 -6.26
N GLU A 8 -16.56 1.20 -7.38
CA GLU A 8 -16.00 -0.09 -7.80
C GLU A 8 -14.49 -0.01 -8.07
N LYS A 9 -14.03 1.05 -8.74
CA LYS A 9 -12.61 1.31 -8.95
C LYS A 9 -11.86 1.49 -7.63
N LEU A 10 -12.45 2.22 -6.68
CA LEU A 10 -11.85 2.41 -5.35
C LEU A 10 -11.79 1.08 -4.57
N ASN A 11 -12.85 0.29 -4.59
CA ASN A 11 -12.87 -1.03 -3.95
C ASN A 11 -11.83 -1.97 -4.56
N SER A 12 -11.66 -1.95 -5.89
CA SER A 12 -10.62 -2.72 -6.58
C SER A 12 -9.22 -2.31 -6.13
N LEU A 13 -8.96 -1.00 -6.01
CA LEU A 13 -7.69 -0.46 -5.51
C LEU A 13 -7.41 -0.88 -4.06
N ILE A 14 -8.41 -0.76 -3.18
CA ILE A 14 -8.33 -1.15 -1.76
C ILE A 14 -8.03 -2.65 -1.65
N ASN A 15 -8.76 -3.49 -2.38
CA ASN A 15 -8.55 -4.94 -2.35
C ASN A 15 -7.15 -5.33 -2.87
N ARG A 16 -6.61 -4.60 -3.86
CA ARG A 16 -5.25 -4.83 -4.38
C ARG A 16 -4.15 -4.64 -3.34
N VAL A 17 -4.37 -3.78 -2.34
CA VAL A 17 -3.39 -3.50 -1.28
C VAL A 17 -3.62 -4.30 0.01
N GLY A 18 -4.62 -5.20 0.05
CA GLY A 18 -4.92 -6.03 1.21
C GLY A 18 -6.28 -5.76 1.86
N GLY A 19 -7.09 -4.89 1.23
CA GLY A 19 -8.44 -4.62 1.67
C GLY A 19 -8.53 -3.60 2.82
N TRP A 20 -9.74 -3.45 3.37
CA TRP A 20 -9.98 -2.59 4.51
C TRP A 20 -10.91 -3.29 5.51
N PRO A 21 -10.46 -3.59 6.75
CA PRO A 21 -11.24 -4.37 7.71
C PRO A 21 -12.63 -3.79 8.02
N LEU A 22 -12.80 -2.46 7.99
CA LEU A 22 -14.10 -1.83 8.24
C LEU A 22 -15.11 -2.04 7.10
N LEU A 23 -14.64 -2.43 5.91
CA LEU A 23 -15.46 -2.63 4.71
C LEU A 23 -15.57 -4.11 4.34
N MET A 24 -14.90 -5.00 5.08
CA MET A 24 -14.78 -6.41 4.78
C MET A 24 -15.27 -7.26 5.96
N ASP A 25 -15.64 -8.49 5.66
CA ASP A 25 -15.83 -9.49 6.72
C ASP A 25 -14.50 -9.74 7.44
N HIS A 26 -14.53 -9.63 8.76
CA HIS A 26 -13.32 -9.70 9.59
C HIS A 26 -12.61 -11.05 9.49
N GLN A 27 -13.36 -12.15 9.45
CA GLN A 27 -12.79 -13.50 9.34
C GLN A 27 -12.15 -13.72 7.99
N LYS A 28 -12.80 -13.28 6.90
CA LYS A 28 -12.21 -13.29 5.56
C LYS A 28 -10.96 -12.43 5.46
N TRP A 29 -10.94 -11.27 6.11
CA TRP A 29 -9.76 -10.40 6.11
C TRP A 29 -8.58 -11.06 6.84
N ILE A 30 -8.81 -11.62 8.03
CA ILE A 30 -7.79 -12.38 8.78
C ILE A 30 -7.28 -13.58 7.97
N ALA A 31 -8.17 -14.32 7.32
CA ALA A 31 -7.82 -15.52 6.54
C ALA A 31 -6.88 -15.24 5.37
N GLN A 32 -6.72 -13.99 4.94
CA GLN A 32 -5.72 -13.62 3.93
C GLN A 32 -4.28 -13.77 4.46
N GLY A 33 -4.07 -13.81 5.78
CA GLY A 33 -2.76 -14.03 6.39
C GLY A 33 -1.73 -12.95 6.07
N LEU A 34 -2.18 -11.74 5.73
CA LEU A 34 -1.30 -10.63 5.35
C LEU A 34 -0.61 -10.06 6.59
N THR A 35 0.71 -9.88 6.48
CA THR A 35 1.46 -9.12 7.48
C THR A 35 1.31 -7.62 7.23
N TRP A 36 1.63 -6.80 8.23
CA TRP A 36 1.64 -5.36 8.04
C TRP A 36 2.69 -4.95 6.98
N GLN A 37 3.81 -5.67 6.88
CA GLN A 37 4.84 -5.45 5.87
C GLN A 37 4.31 -5.66 4.45
N ASP A 38 3.49 -6.71 4.26
CA ASP A 38 2.88 -7.00 2.95
C ASP A 38 1.96 -5.86 2.52
N VAL A 39 1.10 -5.38 3.43
CA VAL A 39 0.16 -4.29 3.17
C VAL A 39 0.91 -2.98 2.91
N HIS A 40 1.87 -2.62 3.75
CA HIS A 40 2.68 -1.40 3.60
C HIS A 40 3.46 -1.41 2.28
N ALA A 41 4.14 -2.50 1.95
CA ALA A 41 4.89 -2.61 0.70
C ALA A 41 3.98 -2.55 -0.53
N LYS A 42 2.81 -3.21 -0.51
CA LYS A 42 1.84 -3.15 -1.62
C LYS A 42 1.28 -1.76 -1.80
N LEU A 43 0.92 -1.08 -0.72
CA LEU A 43 0.42 0.30 -0.75
C LEU A 43 1.49 1.24 -1.32
N PHE A 44 2.71 1.18 -0.79
CA PHE A 44 3.82 2.01 -1.24
C PHE A 44 4.13 1.79 -2.72
N LYS A 45 4.19 0.53 -3.19
CA LYS A 45 4.42 0.22 -4.61
C LYS A 45 3.28 0.65 -5.54
N THR A 46 2.04 0.65 -5.05
CA THR A 46 0.86 0.93 -5.88
C THR A 46 0.55 2.42 -5.97
N LEU A 47 0.70 3.15 -4.86
CA LEU A 47 0.28 4.54 -4.72
C LEU A 47 1.43 5.51 -4.46
N TYR A 48 2.67 5.00 -4.34
CA TYR A 48 3.83 5.79 -3.93
C TYR A 48 3.58 6.57 -2.63
N THR A 49 2.70 6.03 -1.78
CA THR A 49 2.24 6.68 -0.55
C THR A 49 2.66 5.82 0.63
N PRO A 50 3.50 6.34 1.55
CA PRO A 50 3.86 5.64 2.76
C PRO A 50 2.69 5.62 3.75
N ALA A 51 2.42 4.47 4.38
CA ALA A 51 1.40 4.35 5.43
C ALA A 51 1.97 4.47 6.86
N LEU A 52 3.04 3.75 7.16
CA LEU A 52 3.60 3.63 8.52
C LEU A 52 4.88 4.43 8.68
N PHE A 53 5.79 4.27 7.73
CA PHE A 53 7.02 5.04 7.61
C PHE A 53 7.27 5.37 6.14
N GLU A 54 7.97 6.47 5.94
CA GLU A 54 8.48 6.87 4.64
C GLU A 54 9.65 5.98 4.25
N CYS A 55 9.68 5.58 2.98
CA CYS A 55 10.84 4.99 2.34
C CYS A 55 11.15 5.82 1.12
N SER A 56 12.38 6.29 1.01
CA SER A 56 12.82 7.05 -0.15
C SER A 56 14.18 6.56 -0.62
N VAL A 57 14.44 6.78 -1.91
CA VAL A 57 15.75 6.48 -2.50
C VAL A 57 16.40 7.81 -2.82
N LEU A 58 17.46 8.14 -2.11
CA LEU A 58 18.18 9.41 -2.23
C LEU A 58 19.66 9.14 -2.52
N ALA A 59 20.35 10.12 -3.11
CA ALA A 59 21.80 10.05 -3.29
C ALA A 59 22.48 9.92 -1.91
N ASP A 60 23.52 9.08 -1.82
CA ASP A 60 24.25 8.94 -0.58
C ASP A 60 25.07 10.21 -0.32
N SER A 61 24.83 10.82 0.83
CA SER A 61 25.56 11.99 1.31
C SER A 61 27.07 11.75 1.46
N LYS A 62 27.50 10.48 1.58
CA LYS A 62 28.92 10.10 1.65
C LYS A 62 29.53 9.77 0.29
N ASP A 63 28.70 9.39 -0.70
CA ASP A 63 29.12 9.03 -2.05
C ASP A 63 27.97 9.32 -3.04
N ALA A 64 28.04 10.48 -3.70
CA ALA A 64 26.99 10.93 -4.61
C ALA A 64 26.85 10.06 -5.88
N THR A 65 27.73 9.09 -6.11
CA THR A 65 27.60 8.13 -7.22
C THR A 65 26.65 6.98 -6.90
N ARG A 66 26.21 6.87 -5.63
CA ARG A 66 25.34 5.81 -5.13
C ARG A 66 24.03 6.40 -4.61
N ASN A 67 22.98 5.58 -4.67
CA ASN A 67 21.75 5.85 -3.97
C ASN A 67 21.63 4.93 -2.75
N LYS A 68 20.95 5.39 -1.70
CA LYS A 68 20.62 4.61 -0.52
C LYS A 68 19.13 4.68 -0.23
N LEU A 69 18.62 3.63 0.40
CA LEU A 69 17.31 3.63 1.02
C LEU A 69 17.41 4.43 2.33
N THR A 70 16.51 5.39 2.50
CA THR A 70 16.33 6.20 3.71
C THR A 70 14.92 6.07 4.24
#